data_AF-A0AAU3QDX5-F1
#
_entry.id   AF-A0AAU3QDX5-F1
#
_cell.length_a   1.000
_cell.length_b   1.000
_cell.length_c   1.000
_cell.angle_alpha   90.00
_cell.angle_beta   90.00
_cell.angle_gamma   90.00
#
_symmetry.space_group_name_H-M   'P 1'
#
loop_
_entity.id
_entity.type
_entity.pdbx_description
1 polymer ?
#
loop_
_entity_poly.entity_id
_entity_poly.type
_entity_poly.pdbx_seq_one_letter_code
_entity_poly.pdbx_strand_id
1 'polypeptide(L)'
;MDAYPPQIAEALREACRRHIRDAVRRLTVEADALVAAGEDPLVGGWGLRENVLWYLDRHGPLTVRELMAHRTRQAGMGPEPWEGRHRELHHAVFPTAEDLAALYLLLVLSTGLEPECALELSVDCLKNPTRGYVEIEYIKRRRHGSELNRMRVRDGGASTPGGLVRLVLRLTRRARVHAWEESKSALWIYWQDRRGRISGGSRHFRPRHAAGLFCERYDLRDEDGERMAVQLRRLRKTYKAEYYRATKGQLPLLARGHSAEVAAAHYADIPSLRPLHEAAVAEGLTQALEEAVQLRVIPPQREAELRQDTAAAATELDVRPEETKMLMDGEMDLWLSSCRDFFNSPFGTAGQACPVPFWSCLDCSNAVITSRKLPAVLAYLDHLEEQRQGMSAETFSLVHGRTRQRILTQILPAFPDAVITEARAIAEATSPLENLPPLLGGIGSRQ
;
A
#
# COMPACT_ATOMS: atom_id res chain seq x y z
N MET A 1 10.28 -12.80 6.87
CA MET A 1 9.41 -13.10 5.70
C MET A 1 8.58 -11.86 5.39
N ASP A 2 8.77 -11.30 4.20
CA ASP A 2 8.16 -10.04 3.75
C ASP A 2 6.89 -10.26 2.91
N ALA A 3 6.13 -9.20 2.65
CA ALA A 3 5.12 -9.12 1.59
C ALA A 3 5.76 -9.35 0.21
N TYR A 4 4.97 -9.77 -0.78
CA TYR A 4 5.42 -9.75 -2.17
C TYR A 4 5.59 -8.30 -2.64
N PRO A 5 6.61 -8.00 -3.47
CA PRO A 5 6.71 -6.73 -4.15
C PRO A 5 5.45 -6.41 -4.96
N PRO A 6 5.07 -5.12 -5.09
CA PRO A 6 3.84 -4.72 -5.76
C PRO A 6 3.71 -5.28 -7.19
N GLN A 7 4.80 -5.34 -7.96
CA GLN A 7 4.77 -5.84 -9.33
C GLN A 7 4.44 -7.35 -9.37
N ILE A 8 5.04 -8.15 -8.48
CA ILE A 8 4.79 -9.59 -8.39
C ILE A 8 3.38 -9.87 -7.87
N ALA A 9 2.91 -9.10 -6.88
CA ALA A 9 1.56 -9.22 -6.35
C ALA A 9 0.52 -8.93 -7.44
N GLU A 10 0.73 -7.90 -8.28
CA GLU A 10 -0.19 -7.58 -9.37
C GLU A 10 -0.11 -8.58 -10.52
N ALA A 11 1.10 -9.05 -10.90
CA ALA A 11 1.26 -10.11 -11.89
C ALA A 11 0.51 -11.39 -11.48
N LEU A 12 0.61 -11.76 -10.20
CA LEU A 12 -0.14 -12.89 -9.65
C LEU A 12 -1.65 -12.68 -9.71
N ARG A 13 -2.15 -11.49 -9.37
CA ARG A 13 -3.58 -11.15 -9.48
C ARG A 13 -4.08 -11.20 -10.91
N GLU A 14 -3.33 -10.64 -11.85
CA GLU A 14 -3.72 -10.62 -13.26
C GLU A 14 -3.75 -12.01 -13.87
N ALA A 15 -2.74 -12.84 -13.58
CA ALA A 15 -2.75 -14.25 -13.95
C ALA A 15 -3.98 -14.96 -13.37
N CYS A 16 -4.32 -14.73 -12.09
CA CYS A 16 -5.51 -15.33 -11.48
C CYS A 16 -6.78 -14.89 -12.19
N ARG A 17 -6.95 -13.59 -12.47
CA ARG A 17 -8.12 -13.06 -13.18
C ARG A 17 -8.24 -13.61 -14.60
N ARG A 18 -7.13 -13.74 -15.33
CA ARG A 18 -7.09 -14.36 -16.66
C ARG A 18 -7.55 -15.81 -16.59
N HIS A 19 -6.97 -16.61 -15.70
CA HIS A 19 -7.34 -18.01 -15.51
C HIS A 19 -8.80 -18.21 -15.11
N ILE A 20 -9.29 -17.37 -14.20
CA ILE A 20 -10.68 -17.42 -13.75
C ILE A 20 -11.63 -17.15 -14.92
N ARG A 21 -11.33 -16.20 -15.82
CA ARG A 21 -12.16 -15.95 -17.01
C ARG A 21 -12.24 -17.20 -17.91
N ASP A 22 -11.11 -17.86 -18.14
CA ASP A 22 -11.07 -19.08 -18.95
C ASP A 22 -11.83 -20.24 -18.27
N ALA A 23 -11.66 -20.40 -16.96
CA ALA A 23 -12.40 -21.39 -16.18
C ALA A 23 -13.92 -21.13 -16.20
N VAL A 24 -14.34 -19.87 -16.11
CA VAL A 24 -15.75 -19.47 -16.21
C VAL A 24 -16.31 -19.84 -17.57
N ARG A 25 -15.65 -19.43 -18.66
CA ARG A 25 -16.08 -19.75 -20.02
C ARG A 25 -16.20 -21.26 -20.23
N ARG A 26 -15.17 -22.02 -19.85
CA ARG A 26 -15.11 -23.47 -19.97
C ARG A 26 -16.26 -24.14 -19.21
N LEU A 27 -16.38 -23.87 -17.90
CA LEU A 27 -17.29 -24.61 -17.01
C LEU A 27 -18.75 -24.13 -17.04
N THR A 28 -19.03 -23.03 -17.73
CA THR A 28 -20.40 -22.53 -17.89
C THR A 28 -20.85 -22.64 -19.33
N VAL A 29 -20.34 -21.79 -20.21
CA VAL A 29 -20.81 -21.71 -21.61
C VAL A 29 -20.48 -22.98 -22.39
N GLU A 30 -19.21 -23.37 -22.42
CA GLU A 30 -18.75 -24.50 -23.25
C GLU A 30 -19.26 -25.83 -22.68
N ALA A 31 -19.17 -26.01 -21.37
CA ALA A 31 -19.63 -27.22 -20.71
C ALA A 31 -21.16 -27.37 -20.72
N ASP A 32 -21.95 -26.30 -20.66
CA ASP A 32 -23.41 -26.37 -20.81
C ASP A 32 -23.77 -26.72 -22.27
N ALA A 33 -23.11 -26.13 -23.27
CA ALA A 33 -23.35 -26.44 -24.68
C ALA A 33 -23.00 -27.89 -25.05
N LEU A 34 -21.82 -28.37 -24.66
CA LEU A 34 -21.37 -29.74 -24.97
C LEU A 34 -22.23 -30.81 -24.30
N VAL A 35 -22.65 -30.59 -23.05
CA VAL A 35 -23.54 -31.51 -22.33
C VAL A 35 -24.94 -31.54 -22.94
N ALA A 36 -25.44 -30.41 -23.43
CA ALA A 36 -26.75 -30.33 -24.06
C ALA A 36 -26.78 -30.99 -25.46
N ALA A 37 -25.66 -30.98 -26.17
CA ALA A 37 -25.52 -31.62 -27.48
C ALA A 37 -25.35 -33.16 -27.39
N GLY A 38 -25.01 -33.68 -26.21
CA GLY A 38 -24.83 -35.12 -26.00
C GLY A 38 -26.12 -35.85 -25.63
N GLU A 39 -26.06 -37.16 -25.74
CA GLU A 39 -27.08 -38.11 -25.27
C GLU A 39 -26.45 -39.26 -24.48
N ASP A 40 -27.28 -40.20 -24.00
CA ASP A 40 -26.78 -41.37 -23.26
C ASP A 40 -25.80 -42.18 -24.13
N PRO A 41 -24.51 -42.29 -23.76
CA PRO A 41 -23.53 -43.02 -24.55
C PRO A 41 -23.81 -44.53 -24.64
N LEU A 42 -24.72 -45.09 -23.82
CA LEU A 42 -25.20 -46.46 -23.99
C LEU A 42 -26.08 -46.63 -25.24
N VAL A 43 -26.70 -45.54 -25.71
CA VAL A 43 -27.55 -45.46 -26.90
C VAL A 43 -26.79 -44.81 -28.07
N GLY A 44 -26.31 -43.58 -27.87
CA GLY A 44 -25.62 -42.77 -28.88
C GLY A 44 -24.14 -43.10 -29.06
N GLY A 45 -23.61 -44.02 -28.25
CA GLY A 45 -22.23 -44.48 -28.30
C GLY A 45 -21.23 -43.59 -27.56
N TRP A 46 -20.17 -44.23 -27.03
CA TRP A 46 -19.05 -43.63 -26.31
C TRP A 46 -18.01 -42.91 -27.20
N GLY A 47 -18.20 -42.89 -28.52
CA GLY A 47 -17.24 -42.35 -29.49
C GLY A 47 -17.35 -40.84 -29.69
N LEU A 48 -18.46 -40.23 -29.27
CA LEU A 48 -18.70 -38.79 -29.34
C LEU A 48 -18.36 -38.12 -28.01
N ARG A 49 -17.66 -36.98 -28.07
CA ARG A 49 -17.20 -36.25 -26.87
C ARG A 49 -18.39 -35.85 -26.02
N GLU A 50 -19.41 -35.32 -26.69
CA GLU A 50 -20.64 -34.77 -26.14
C GLU A 50 -21.37 -35.82 -25.30
N ASN A 51 -21.47 -37.06 -25.78
CA ASN A 51 -22.11 -38.16 -25.06
C ASN A 51 -21.32 -38.55 -23.80
N VAL A 52 -19.99 -38.54 -23.87
CA VAL A 52 -19.16 -38.79 -22.68
C VAL A 52 -19.35 -37.67 -21.65
N LEU A 53 -19.35 -36.41 -22.08
CA LEU A 53 -19.54 -35.27 -21.18
C LEU A 53 -20.96 -35.25 -20.59
N TRP A 54 -21.98 -35.61 -21.37
CA TRP A 54 -23.35 -35.83 -20.92
C TRP A 54 -23.41 -36.86 -19.79
N TYR A 55 -22.66 -37.97 -19.94
CA TYR A 55 -22.58 -39.01 -18.93
C TYR A 55 -21.88 -38.52 -17.67
N LEU A 56 -20.74 -37.84 -17.81
CA LEU A 56 -19.99 -37.29 -16.67
C LEU A 56 -20.86 -36.31 -15.86
N ASP A 57 -21.66 -35.47 -16.52
CA ASP A 57 -22.55 -34.51 -15.86
C ASP A 57 -23.65 -35.20 -15.02
N ARG A 58 -24.23 -36.30 -15.53
CA ARG A 58 -25.36 -37.01 -14.88
C ARG A 58 -24.94 -38.10 -13.90
N HIS A 59 -23.88 -38.82 -14.19
CA HIS A 59 -23.47 -40.02 -13.48
C HIS A 59 -22.15 -39.86 -12.73
N GLY A 60 -21.43 -38.75 -12.96
CA GLY A 60 -20.20 -38.42 -12.26
C GLY A 60 -18.93 -38.90 -12.98
N PRO A 61 -17.76 -38.74 -12.33
CA PRO A 61 -16.47 -39.04 -12.94
C PRO A 61 -16.32 -40.54 -13.24
N LEU A 62 -15.67 -40.84 -14.35
CA LEU A 62 -15.28 -42.19 -14.73
C LEU A 62 -13.80 -42.40 -14.42
N THR A 63 -13.43 -43.58 -13.93
CA THR A 63 -12.04 -44.02 -13.92
C THR A 63 -11.58 -44.37 -15.34
N VAL A 64 -10.26 -44.35 -15.58
CA VAL A 64 -9.67 -44.80 -16.86
C VAL A 64 -10.12 -46.22 -17.19
N ARG A 65 -10.18 -47.10 -16.19
CA ARG A 65 -10.64 -48.48 -16.34
C ARG A 65 -12.10 -48.58 -16.76
N GLU A 66 -12.99 -47.77 -16.19
CA GLU A 66 -14.40 -47.76 -16.58
C GLU A 66 -14.59 -47.26 -18.00
N LEU A 67 -13.91 -46.16 -18.37
CA LEU A 67 -13.91 -45.65 -19.73
C LEU A 67 -13.44 -46.72 -20.74
N MET A 68 -12.40 -47.48 -20.40
CA MET A 68 -11.91 -48.61 -21.21
C MET A 68 -12.87 -49.82 -21.20
N ALA A 69 -13.58 -50.08 -20.11
CA ALA A 69 -14.52 -51.21 -20.03
C ALA A 69 -15.81 -50.95 -20.84
N HIS A 70 -16.25 -49.69 -20.93
CA HIS A 70 -17.36 -49.30 -21.80
C HIS A 70 -17.02 -49.47 -23.30
N ARG A 71 -15.73 -49.38 -23.66
CA ARG A 71 -15.22 -49.72 -25.01
C ARG A 71 -15.32 -51.21 -25.34
N THR A 72 -14.97 -52.10 -24.40
CA THR A 72 -14.87 -53.55 -24.70
C THR A 72 -16.22 -54.26 -24.74
N ARG A 73 -17.26 -53.72 -24.11
CA ARG A 73 -18.58 -54.36 -24.02
C ARG A 73 -19.53 -54.06 -25.19
N GLN A 74 -19.25 -53.06 -26.03
CA GLN A 74 -20.03 -52.76 -27.23
C GLN A 74 -19.10 -52.83 -28.45
N ALA A 75 -19.09 -54.00 -29.10
CA ALA A 75 -18.32 -54.26 -30.31
C ALA A 75 -18.79 -53.33 -31.44
N GLY A 76 -17.93 -52.40 -31.90
CA GLY A 76 -18.25 -51.58 -33.08
C GLY A 76 -17.56 -50.22 -33.26
N MET A 77 -16.69 -49.75 -32.36
CA MET A 77 -15.98 -48.48 -32.57
C MET A 77 -14.57 -48.68 -33.14
N GLY A 78 -14.29 -47.95 -34.24
CA GLY A 78 -12.98 -47.83 -34.91
C GLY A 78 -11.89 -47.13 -34.06
N PRO A 79 -10.83 -46.57 -34.66
CA PRO A 79 -9.60 -46.17 -33.94
C PRO A 79 -9.83 -45.13 -32.82
N GLU A 80 -9.00 -45.23 -31.78
CA GLU A 80 -9.14 -44.65 -30.43
C GLU A 80 -9.39 -43.12 -30.39
N PRO A 81 -10.57 -42.67 -29.94
CA PRO A 81 -10.77 -41.25 -29.68
C PRO A 81 -10.15 -40.82 -28.34
N TRP A 82 -10.24 -41.59 -27.25
CA TRP A 82 -10.01 -41.02 -25.91
C TRP A 82 -8.73 -41.45 -25.18
N GLU A 83 -7.85 -42.23 -25.81
CA GLU A 83 -6.58 -42.61 -25.19
C GLU A 83 -5.75 -41.37 -24.84
N GLY A 84 -5.26 -41.31 -23.60
CA GLY A 84 -4.55 -40.12 -23.08
C GLY A 84 -5.42 -38.87 -22.86
N ARG A 85 -6.69 -38.85 -23.26
CA ARG A 85 -7.60 -37.67 -23.17
C ARG A 85 -8.56 -37.68 -21.97
N HIS A 86 -8.41 -38.64 -21.06
CA HIS A 86 -9.26 -38.77 -19.86
C HIS A 86 -9.32 -37.51 -19.00
N ARG A 87 -8.18 -36.83 -18.80
CA ARG A 87 -8.11 -35.54 -18.09
C ARG A 87 -8.87 -34.45 -18.82
N GLU A 88 -8.73 -34.37 -20.14
CA GLU A 88 -9.39 -33.36 -20.97
C GLU A 88 -10.92 -33.47 -20.85
N LEU A 89 -11.46 -34.69 -20.87
CA LEU A 89 -12.89 -34.95 -20.72
C LEU A 89 -13.41 -34.47 -19.35
N HIS A 90 -12.75 -34.86 -18.26
CA HIS A 90 -13.17 -34.44 -16.92
C HIS A 90 -12.99 -32.93 -16.71
N HIS A 91 -11.88 -32.37 -17.20
CA HIS A 91 -11.66 -30.94 -17.14
C HIS A 91 -12.67 -30.17 -18.00
N ALA A 92 -13.31 -30.76 -19.02
CA ALA A 92 -14.35 -30.03 -19.75
C ALA A 92 -15.56 -29.67 -18.87
N VAL A 93 -15.89 -30.49 -17.86
CA VAL A 93 -17.12 -30.33 -17.06
C VAL A 93 -16.90 -30.13 -15.56
N PHE A 94 -15.70 -30.42 -15.05
CA PHE A 94 -15.34 -30.26 -13.64
C PHE A 94 -14.17 -29.30 -13.42
N PRO A 95 -14.15 -28.56 -12.29
CA PRO A 95 -13.01 -27.74 -11.91
C PRO A 95 -11.73 -28.57 -11.75
N THR A 96 -10.61 -27.94 -12.08
CA THR A 96 -9.25 -28.41 -11.85
C THR A 96 -8.70 -27.84 -10.55
N ALA A 97 -7.57 -28.38 -10.07
CA ALA A 97 -6.86 -27.81 -8.93
C ALA A 97 -6.35 -26.38 -9.21
N GLU A 98 -5.97 -26.08 -10.45
CA GLU A 98 -5.48 -24.75 -10.86
C GLU A 98 -6.60 -23.71 -10.84
N ASP A 99 -7.82 -24.07 -11.26
CA ASP A 99 -8.99 -23.17 -11.19
C ASP A 99 -9.27 -22.74 -9.75
N LEU A 100 -9.25 -23.72 -8.84
CA LEU A 100 -9.46 -23.46 -7.42
C LEU A 100 -8.29 -22.68 -6.82
N ALA A 101 -7.05 -22.95 -7.25
CA ALA A 101 -5.88 -22.20 -6.79
C ALA A 101 -5.99 -20.72 -7.18
N ALA A 102 -6.34 -20.40 -8.42
CA ALA A 102 -6.53 -19.02 -8.86
C ALA A 102 -7.59 -18.28 -8.02
N LEU A 103 -8.74 -18.93 -7.78
CA LEU A 103 -9.81 -18.37 -6.94
C LEU A 103 -9.37 -18.19 -5.48
N TYR A 104 -8.68 -19.19 -4.92
CA TYR A 104 -8.16 -19.18 -3.55
C TYR A 104 -7.11 -18.07 -3.34
N LEU A 105 -6.14 -17.97 -4.24
CA LEU A 105 -5.07 -16.97 -4.17
C LEU A 105 -5.67 -15.56 -4.23
N LEU A 106 -6.60 -15.32 -5.16
CA LEU A 106 -7.25 -14.03 -5.30
C LEU A 106 -8.13 -13.68 -4.08
N LEU A 107 -8.82 -14.67 -3.49
CA LEU A 107 -9.59 -14.47 -2.26
C LEU A 107 -8.69 -14.05 -1.09
N VAL A 108 -7.56 -14.73 -0.88
CA VAL A 108 -6.62 -14.38 0.20
C VAL A 108 -5.98 -13.01 -0.07
N LEU A 109 -5.58 -12.71 -1.31
CA LEU A 109 -4.99 -11.42 -1.68
C LEU A 109 -5.96 -10.24 -1.66
N SER A 110 -7.28 -10.48 -1.62
CA SER A 110 -8.31 -9.44 -1.61
C SER A 110 -8.99 -9.23 -0.25
N THR A 111 -8.79 -10.16 0.69
CA THR A 111 -9.37 -10.10 2.05
C THR A 111 -8.31 -10.06 3.14
N GLY A 112 -7.12 -10.55 2.82
CA GLY A 112 -6.10 -10.87 3.80
C GLY A 112 -6.45 -12.04 4.70
N LEU A 113 -7.53 -12.81 4.46
CA LEU A 113 -7.93 -13.96 5.30
C LEU A 113 -6.76 -14.93 5.53
N GLU A 114 -6.65 -15.49 6.73
CA GLU A 114 -5.61 -16.48 7.04
C GLU A 114 -5.68 -17.64 6.04
N PRO A 115 -4.58 -18.01 5.36
CA PRO A 115 -4.59 -19.05 4.33
C PRO A 115 -5.22 -20.38 4.77
N GLU A 116 -4.97 -20.78 6.02
CA GLU A 116 -5.53 -21.98 6.63
C GLU A 116 -7.05 -21.86 6.82
N CYS A 117 -7.53 -20.69 7.25
CA CYS A 117 -8.97 -20.42 7.40
C CYS A 117 -9.68 -20.37 6.05
N ALA A 118 -9.05 -19.73 5.04
CA ALA A 118 -9.57 -19.69 3.68
C ALA A 118 -9.72 -21.11 3.10
N LEU A 119 -8.80 -22.02 3.40
CA LEU A 119 -8.83 -23.42 2.95
C LEU A 119 -9.96 -24.24 3.59
N GLU A 120 -10.42 -23.84 4.78
CA GLU A 120 -11.46 -24.53 5.56
C GLU A 120 -12.87 -23.96 5.36
N LEU A 121 -13.04 -22.96 4.49
CA LEU A 121 -14.35 -22.39 4.20
C LEU A 121 -15.34 -23.46 3.72
N SER A 122 -16.57 -23.35 4.21
CA SER A 122 -17.71 -24.19 3.82
C SER A 122 -18.55 -23.53 2.73
N VAL A 123 -19.48 -24.29 2.16
CA VAL A 123 -20.42 -23.78 1.14
C VAL A 123 -21.37 -22.69 1.64
N ASP A 124 -21.62 -22.65 2.95
CA ASP A 124 -22.55 -21.73 3.60
C ASP A 124 -21.82 -20.58 4.33
N CYS A 125 -20.52 -20.38 4.08
CA CYS A 125 -19.69 -19.39 4.78
C CYS A 125 -20.11 -17.92 4.57
N LEU A 126 -20.96 -17.62 3.58
CA LEU A 126 -21.47 -16.28 3.36
C LEU A 126 -22.71 -16.01 4.24
N LYS A 127 -22.63 -15.03 5.14
CA LYS A 127 -23.70 -14.64 6.07
C LYS A 127 -24.05 -13.16 5.91
N ASN A 128 -25.24 -12.77 6.39
CA ASN A 128 -25.67 -11.37 6.59
C ASN A 128 -25.45 -10.41 5.39
N PRO A 129 -25.95 -10.72 4.18
CA PRO A 129 -25.78 -9.85 3.01
C PRO A 129 -26.49 -8.51 3.23
N THR A 130 -25.77 -7.39 3.06
CA THR A 130 -26.30 -6.03 3.26
C THR A 130 -25.62 -5.02 2.34
N ARG A 131 -26.41 -4.34 1.48
CA ARG A 131 -26.00 -3.17 0.67
C ARG A 131 -24.63 -3.31 -0.04
N GLY A 132 -24.45 -4.38 -0.82
CA GLY A 132 -23.18 -4.63 -1.55
C GLY A 132 -22.03 -5.15 -0.68
N TYR A 133 -22.33 -5.62 0.53
CA TYR A 133 -21.39 -6.31 1.42
C TYR A 133 -21.99 -7.63 1.90
N VAL A 134 -21.11 -8.53 2.33
CA VAL A 134 -21.45 -9.81 2.96
C VAL A 134 -20.41 -10.14 4.02
N GLU A 135 -20.73 -11.01 4.96
CA GLU A 135 -19.77 -11.52 5.93
C GLU A 135 -19.27 -12.91 5.50
N ILE A 136 -17.96 -13.12 5.51
CA ILE A 136 -17.35 -14.45 5.43
C ILE A 136 -17.19 -14.95 6.87
N GLU A 137 -17.90 -16.00 7.22
CA GLU A 137 -17.77 -16.75 8.46
C GLU A 137 -16.73 -17.85 8.31
N TYR A 138 -15.80 -17.95 9.26
CA TYR A 138 -14.67 -18.87 9.18
C TYR A 138 -14.19 -19.30 10.57
N ILE A 139 -13.47 -20.41 10.63
CA ILE A 139 -12.99 -21.01 11.87
C ILE A 139 -11.49 -20.79 12.02
N LYS A 140 -11.06 -20.22 13.14
CA LYS A 140 -9.65 -20.15 13.54
C LYS A 140 -9.34 -21.27 14.52
N ARG A 141 -8.45 -22.20 14.14
CA ARG A 141 -7.98 -23.25 15.06
C ARG A 141 -6.96 -22.69 16.05
N ARG A 142 -7.10 -23.08 17.32
CA ARG A 142 -6.23 -22.74 18.44
C ARG A 142 -5.72 -24.02 19.09
N ARG A 143 -4.67 -23.90 19.93
CA ARG A 143 -4.07 -25.05 20.63
C ARG A 143 -5.08 -25.87 21.46
N HIS A 144 -6.16 -25.24 21.96
CA HIS A 144 -7.18 -25.87 22.79
C HIS A 144 -8.62 -25.57 22.32
N GLY A 145 -8.85 -25.44 21.01
CA GLY A 145 -10.22 -25.26 20.49
C GLY A 145 -10.28 -24.54 19.15
N SER A 146 -11.46 -24.06 18.82
CA SER A 146 -11.73 -23.34 17.59
C SER A 146 -12.57 -22.09 17.86
N GLU A 147 -12.25 -21.01 17.17
CA GLU A 147 -12.91 -19.71 17.34
C GLU A 147 -13.66 -19.36 16.05
N LEU A 148 -14.98 -19.16 16.15
CA LEU A 148 -15.80 -18.71 15.02
C LEU A 148 -15.62 -17.22 14.83
N ASN A 149 -15.22 -16.82 13.63
CA ASN A 149 -14.95 -15.43 13.28
C ASN A 149 -15.79 -15.03 12.07
N ARG A 150 -16.06 -13.73 11.93
CA ARG A 150 -16.71 -13.14 10.77
C ARG A 150 -15.91 -11.96 10.26
N MET A 151 -15.82 -11.82 8.94
CA MET A 151 -15.21 -10.64 8.32
C MET A 151 -16.14 -10.06 7.26
N ARG A 152 -16.39 -8.75 7.35
CA ARG A 152 -17.20 -8.04 6.36
C ARG A 152 -16.36 -7.73 5.12
N VAL A 153 -16.87 -8.10 3.95
CA VAL A 153 -16.20 -7.92 2.65
C VAL A 153 -17.16 -7.35 1.62
N ARG A 154 -16.63 -6.73 0.55
CA ARG A 154 -17.44 -6.30 -0.59
C ARG A 154 -18.05 -7.52 -1.29
N ASP A 155 -19.28 -7.36 -1.79
CA ASP A 155 -20.06 -8.34 -2.52
C ASP A 155 -20.68 -7.72 -3.78
N GLY A 156 -21.24 -8.55 -4.68
CA GLY A 156 -22.04 -8.10 -5.82
C GLY A 156 -21.38 -8.16 -7.21
N GLY A 157 -20.08 -8.46 -7.30
CA GLY A 157 -19.38 -8.62 -8.59
C GLY A 157 -18.32 -9.71 -8.53
N ALA A 158 -18.00 -10.35 -9.65
CA ALA A 158 -17.03 -11.47 -9.71
C ALA A 158 -15.59 -11.08 -9.29
N SER A 159 -15.30 -9.78 -9.19
CA SER A 159 -14.03 -9.24 -8.68
C SER A 159 -14.03 -8.92 -7.19
N THR A 160 -15.17 -9.03 -6.50
CA THR A 160 -15.27 -8.79 -5.06
C THR A 160 -15.11 -10.10 -4.28
N PRO A 161 -14.61 -10.09 -3.03
CA PRO A 161 -14.44 -11.32 -2.27
C PRO A 161 -15.71 -12.16 -2.10
N GLY A 162 -16.85 -11.50 -1.82
CA GLY A 162 -18.15 -12.19 -1.75
C GLY A 162 -18.53 -12.83 -3.09
N GLY A 163 -18.33 -12.10 -4.20
CA GLY A 163 -18.58 -12.60 -5.54
C GLY A 163 -17.64 -13.75 -5.95
N LEU A 164 -16.38 -13.73 -5.51
CA LEU A 164 -15.43 -14.83 -5.72
C LEU A 164 -15.90 -16.12 -5.04
N VAL A 165 -16.40 -16.05 -3.80
CA VAL A 165 -16.96 -17.21 -3.10
C VAL A 165 -18.20 -17.74 -3.85
N ARG A 166 -19.10 -16.86 -4.28
CA ARG A 166 -20.27 -17.25 -5.11
C ARG A 166 -19.84 -17.86 -6.44
N LEU A 167 -18.76 -17.38 -7.04
CA LEU A 167 -18.21 -17.92 -8.27
C LEU A 167 -17.67 -19.33 -8.06
N VAL A 168 -16.94 -19.59 -6.98
CA VAL A 168 -16.51 -20.95 -6.61
C VAL A 168 -17.73 -21.88 -6.49
N LEU A 169 -18.79 -21.46 -5.79
CA LEU A 169 -20.02 -22.24 -5.66
C LEU A 169 -20.66 -22.55 -7.02
N ARG A 170 -20.71 -21.56 -7.92
CA ARG A 170 -21.25 -21.72 -9.27
C ARG A 170 -20.42 -22.70 -10.10
N LEU A 171 -19.10 -22.54 -10.14
CA LEU A 171 -18.20 -23.36 -10.95
C LEU A 171 -18.10 -24.80 -10.42
N THR A 172 -18.30 -25.00 -9.12
CA THR A 172 -18.26 -26.31 -8.48
C THR A 172 -19.62 -27.04 -8.49
N ARG A 173 -20.70 -26.44 -9.01
CA ARG A 173 -22.07 -26.99 -8.91
C ARG A 173 -22.20 -28.43 -9.40
N ARG A 174 -21.68 -28.73 -10.60
CA ARG A 174 -21.73 -30.07 -11.23
C ARG A 174 -20.89 -31.07 -10.44
N ALA A 175 -19.69 -30.64 -10.07
CA ALA A 175 -18.78 -31.45 -9.28
C ALA A 175 -19.39 -31.83 -7.92
N ARG A 176 -20.14 -30.92 -7.30
CA ARG A 176 -20.72 -31.11 -5.96
C ARG A 176 -21.74 -32.24 -5.88
N VAL A 177 -22.52 -32.44 -6.95
CA VAL A 177 -23.52 -33.52 -7.04
C VAL A 177 -22.84 -34.88 -6.84
N HIS A 178 -21.64 -35.04 -7.41
CA HIS A 178 -20.88 -36.29 -7.43
C HIS A 178 -19.72 -36.31 -6.41
N ALA A 179 -19.63 -35.29 -5.55
CA ALA A 179 -18.59 -35.22 -4.55
C ALA A 179 -18.84 -36.24 -3.44
N TRP A 180 -17.74 -36.76 -2.88
CA TRP A 180 -17.80 -37.54 -1.66
C TRP A 180 -18.53 -36.80 -0.54
N GLU A 181 -19.29 -37.54 0.26
CA GLU A 181 -20.18 -36.95 1.29
C GLU A 181 -19.42 -36.03 2.26
N GLU A 182 -18.25 -36.47 2.73
CA GLU A 182 -17.36 -35.68 3.60
C GLU A 182 -16.83 -34.38 2.95
N SER A 183 -16.84 -34.29 1.62
CA SER A 183 -16.38 -33.13 0.85
C SER A 183 -17.51 -32.20 0.41
N LYS A 184 -18.78 -32.61 0.49
CA LYS A 184 -19.91 -31.82 -0.05
C LYS A 184 -20.08 -30.46 0.63
N SER A 185 -19.75 -30.37 1.91
CA SER A 185 -19.80 -29.11 2.68
C SER A 185 -18.60 -28.20 2.44
N ALA A 186 -17.50 -28.70 1.88
CA ALA A 186 -16.31 -27.90 1.62
C ALA A 186 -16.50 -26.94 0.45
N LEU A 187 -16.00 -25.71 0.56
CA LEU A 187 -16.06 -24.75 -0.54
C LEU A 187 -15.24 -25.24 -1.75
N TRP A 188 -14.01 -25.72 -1.49
CA TRP A 188 -13.03 -26.13 -2.50
C TRP A 188 -13.20 -27.59 -2.88
N ILE A 189 -13.86 -27.89 -4.00
CA ILE A 189 -13.99 -29.25 -4.55
C ILE A 189 -13.62 -29.28 -6.03
N TYR A 190 -12.93 -30.33 -6.45
CA TYR A 190 -12.46 -30.50 -7.82
C TYR A 190 -12.34 -31.99 -8.15
N TRP A 191 -12.22 -32.29 -9.45
CA TRP A 191 -11.96 -33.65 -9.88
C TRP A 191 -10.48 -34.01 -9.67
N GLN A 192 -10.23 -35.11 -8.96
CA GLN A 192 -8.89 -35.60 -8.65
C GLN A 192 -8.50 -36.75 -9.55
N ASP A 193 -7.70 -36.43 -10.58
CA ASP A 193 -7.19 -37.34 -11.58
C ASP A 193 -6.65 -38.66 -10.98
N ARG A 194 -5.71 -38.60 -10.04
CA ARG A 194 -5.11 -39.80 -9.40
C ARG A 194 -6.11 -40.70 -8.67
N ARG A 195 -7.25 -40.15 -8.25
CA ARG A 195 -8.27 -40.89 -7.48
C ARG A 195 -9.51 -41.21 -8.30
N GLY A 196 -9.61 -40.67 -9.53
CA GLY A 196 -10.77 -40.78 -10.40
C GLY A 196 -12.09 -40.30 -9.77
N ARG A 197 -12.04 -39.35 -8.82
CA ARG A 197 -13.23 -38.94 -8.05
C ARG A 197 -13.23 -37.46 -7.71
N ILE A 198 -14.39 -36.95 -7.29
CA ILE A 198 -14.54 -35.57 -6.83
C ILE A 198 -14.43 -35.52 -5.31
N SER A 199 -13.45 -34.77 -4.82
CA SER A 199 -13.28 -34.53 -3.38
C SER A 199 -12.52 -33.22 -3.14
N GLY A 200 -12.53 -32.75 -1.90
CA GLY A 200 -12.07 -31.40 -1.60
C GLY A 200 -11.80 -31.12 -0.12
N GLY A 201 -11.85 -29.84 0.23
CA GLY A 201 -11.53 -29.34 1.57
C GLY A 201 -10.06 -29.52 1.95
N SER A 202 -9.74 -29.20 3.21
CA SER A 202 -8.37 -29.16 3.72
C SER A 202 -7.62 -30.51 3.68
N ARG A 203 -8.33 -31.64 3.56
CA ARG A 203 -7.72 -32.97 3.39
C ARG A 203 -7.19 -33.22 1.99
N HIS A 204 -7.84 -32.67 0.95
CA HIS A 204 -7.58 -33.07 -0.44
C HIS A 204 -7.15 -31.92 -1.35
N PHE A 205 -7.52 -30.68 -1.04
CA PHE A 205 -7.04 -29.53 -1.78
C PHE A 205 -5.71 -29.05 -1.19
N ARG A 206 -4.68 -29.01 -2.04
CA ARG A 206 -3.31 -28.58 -1.67
C ARG A 206 -2.98 -27.28 -2.43
N PRO A 207 -3.40 -26.10 -1.92
CA PRO A 207 -3.30 -24.85 -2.65
C PRO A 207 -1.86 -24.48 -3.03
N ARG A 208 -0.86 -24.80 -2.20
CA ARG A 208 0.55 -24.55 -2.52
C ARG A 208 1.04 -25.32 -3.75
N HIS A 209 0.68 -26.60 -3.85
CA HIS A 209 1.09 -27.42 -5.00
C HIS A 209 0.35 -26.98 -6.27
N ALA A 210 -0.95 -26.75 -6.17
CA ALA A 210 -1.76 -26.26 -7.28
C ALA A 210 -1.32 -24.85 -7.75
N ALA A 211 -0.92 -23.98 -6.82
CA ALA A 211 -0.35 -22.67 -7.13
C ALA A 211 1.00 -22.78 -7.85
N GLY A 212 1.83 -23.79 -7.54
CA GLY A 212 3.08 -24.04 -8.25
C GLY A 212 2.85 -24.38 -9.74
N LEU A 213 1.93 -25.30 -10.02
CA LEU A 213 1.53 -25.65 -11.39
C LEU A 213 0.95 -24.43 -12.13
N PHE A 214 0.12 -23.66 -11.43
CA PHE A 214 -0.44 -22.41 -11.94
C PHE A 214 0.66 -21.39 -12.27
N CYS A 215 1.65 -21.17 -11.39
CA CYS A 215 2.75 -20.25 -11.65
C CYS A 215 3.59 -20.68 -12.85
N GLU A 216 3.84 -21.99 -13.02
CA GLU A 216 4.51 -22.54 -14.20
C GLU A 216 3.73 -22.27 -15.49
N ARG A 217 2.41 -22.53 -15.50
CA ARG A 217 1.55 -22.28 -16.67
C ARG A 217 1.57 -20.83 -17.14
N TYR A 218 1.70 -19.88 -16.20
CA TYR A 218 1.64 -18.45 -16.48
C TYR A 218 3.02 -17.78 -16.57
N ASP A 219 4.12 -18.56 -16.53
CA ASP A 219 5.51 -18.09 -16.42
C ASP A 219 5.69 -16.99 -15.37
N LEU A 220 5.07 -17.17 -14.20
CA LEU A 220 5.21 -16.21 -13.11
C LEU A 220 6.59 -16.34 -12.49
N ARG A 221 7.29 -15.20 -12.39
CA ARG A 221 8.64 -15.09 -11.85
C ARG A 221 8.66 -14.39 -10.49
N ASP A 222 9.61 -14.76 -9.66
CA ASP A 222 9.86 -14.10 -8.38
C ASP A 222 10.81 -12.90 -8.53
N GLU A 223 11.34 -12.43 -7.40
CA GLU A 223 12.18 -11.24 -7.28
C GLU A 223 13.54 -11.42 -7.95
N ASP A 224 14.00 -12.67 -8.04
CA ASP A 224 15.28 -13.05 -8.61
C ASP A 224 15.15 -13.42 -10.10
N GLY A 225 13.93 -13.33 -10.67
CA GLY A 225 13.63 -13.74 -12.04
C GLY A 225 13.44 -15.25 -12.22
N GLU A 226 13.44 -16.01 -11.12
CA GLU A 226 13.26 -17.46 -11.10
C GLU A 226 11.78 -17.84 -11.07
N ARG A 227 11.48 -19.12 -11.30
CA ARG A 227 10.09 -19.61 -11.26
C ARG A 227 9.46 -19.37 -9.89
N MET A 228 8.33 -18.66 -9.87
CA MET A 228 7.68 -18.25 -8.63
C MET A 228 7.15 -19.45 -7.82
N ALA A 229 7.75 -19.67 -6.65
CA ALA A 229 7.24 -20.62 -5.66
C ALA A 229 6.31 -19.90 -4.65
N VAL A 230 4.99 -20.03 -4.83
CA VAL A 230 4.01 -19.33 -3.98
C VAL A 230 4.11 -19.77 -2.50
N GLN A 231 4.47 -18.81 -1.66
CA GLN A 231 4.38 -18.89 -0.21
C GLN A 231 3.05 -18.31 0.27
N LEU A 232 2.13 -19.18 0.72
CA LEU A 232 0.78 -18.76 1.12
C LEU A 232 0.78 -17.72 2.25
N ARG A 233 1.73 -17.82 3.20
CA ARG A 233 1.90 -16.87 4.31
C ARG A 233 2.22 -15.45 3.83
N ARG A 234 2.91 -15.30 2.68
CA ARG A 234 3.22 -13.98 2.09
C ARG A 234 1.98 -13.31 1.52
N LEU A 235 0.94 -14.05 1.11
CA LEU A 235 -0.29 -13.47 0.53
C LEU A 235 -1.00 -12.55 1.54
N ARG A 236 -1.24 -13.03 2.77
CA ARG A 236 -1.84 -12.22 3.84
C ARG A 236 -0.96 -11.04 4.21
N LYS A 237 0.36 -11.21 4.29
CA LYS A 237 1.30 -10.11 4.54
C LYS A 237 1.22 -9.05 3.44
N THR A 238 1.10 -9.47 2.19
CA THR A 238 0.95 -8.59 1.02
C THR A 238 -0.29 -7.72 1.14
N TYR A 239 -1.45 -8.34 1.39
CA TYR A 239 -2.69 -7.58 1.64
C TYR A 239 -2.55 -6.60 2.81
N LYS A 240 -1.98 -7.05 3.94
CA LYS A 240 -1.82 -6.21 5.13
C LYS A 240 -0.87 -5.04 4.88
N ALA A 241 0.21 -5.24 4.12
CA ALA A 241 1.14 -4.18 3.73
C ALA A 241 0.49 -3.15 2.79
N GLU A 242 -0.25 -3.61 1.78
CA GLU A 242 -1.02 -2.74 0.89
C GLU A 242 -2.08 -1.94 1.64
N TYR A 243 -2.82 -2.59 2.55
CA TYR A 243 -3.80 -1.93 3.40
C TYR A 243 -3.15 -0.86 4.29
N TYR A 244 -2.01 -1.18 4.92
CA TYR A 244 -1.28 -0.24 5.77
C TYR A 244 -0.80 0.99 5.01
N ARG A 245 -0.28 0.81 3.78
CA ARG A 245 0.08 1.93 2.89
C ARG A 245 -1.15 2.76 2.52
N ALA A 246 -2.24 2.11 2.13
CA ALA A 246 -3.49 2.80 1.76
C ALA A 246 -4.09 3.62 2.90
N THR A 247 -3.87 3.20 4.15
CA THR A 247 -4.28 3.93 5.35
C THR A 247 -3.18 4.80 5.95
N LYS A 248 -2.14 5.15 5.19
CA LYS A 248 -1.02 6.02 5.60
C LYS A 248 -0.38 5.61 6.95
N GLY A 249 -0.17 4.31 7.16
CA GLY A 249 0.52 3.83 8.36
C GLY A 249 -0.32 3.78 9.65
N GLN A 250 -1.65 3.93 9.58
CA GLN A 250 -2.51 3.87 10.78
C GLN A 250 -2.58 2.46 11.40
N LEU A 251 -1.78 2.23 12.44
CA LEU A 251 -1.69 0.95 13.15
C LEU A 251 -3.03 0.44 13.72
N PRO A 252 -3.91 1.28 14.32
CA PRO A 252 -5.21 0.80 14.83
C PRO A 252 -6.11 0.19 13.75
N LEU A 253 -6.04 0.68 12.52
CA LEU A 253 -6.79 0.10 11.40
C LEU A 253 -6.20 -1.25 10.97
N LEU A 254 -4.86 -1.37 10.95
CA LEU A 254 -4.17 -2.61 10.63
C LEU A 254 -4.43 -3.72 11.66
N ALA A 255 -4.50 -3.33 12.93
CA ALA A 255 -4.67 -4.20 14.08
C ALA A 255 -6.05 -4.88 14.12
N ARG A 256 -7.02 -4.46 13.31
CA ARG A 256 -8.31 -5.18 13.19
C ARG A 256 -8.09 -6.68 12.94
N GLY A 257 -8.51 -7.49 13.91
CA GLY A 257 -8.38 -8.95 13.92
C GLY A 257 -7.19 -9.51 14.71
N HIS A 258 -6.33 -8.67 15.31
CA HIS A 258 -5.22 -9.04 16.19
C HIS A 258 -5.00 -7.99 17.30
N SER A 259 -4.03 -8.20 18.19
CA SER A 259 -3.55 -7.13 19.08
C SER A 259 -2.69 -6.11 18.31
N ALA A 260 -2.50 -4.91 18.88
CA ALA A 260 -1.67 -3.87 18.28
C ALA A 260 -0.21 -4.32 18.16
N GLU A 261 0.31 -5.05 19.15
CA GLU A 261 1.67 -5.57 19.18
C GLU A 261 1.90 -6.59 18.07
N VAL A 262 0.94 -7.50 17.85
CA VAL A 262 0.98 -8.48 16.76
C VAL A 262 0.92 -7.78 15.40
N ALA A 263 0.08 -6.75 15.26
CA ALA A 263 0.00 -5.96 14.05
C ALA A 263 1.32 -5.25 13.74
N ALA A 264 1.93 -4.63 14.75
CA ALA A 264 3.21 -3.96 14.64
C ALA A 264 4.32 -4.95 14.27
N ALA A 265 4.57 -5.97 15.09
CA ALA A 265 5.72 -6.85 14.96
C ALA A 265 5.69 -7.78 13.73
N HIS A 266 4.50 -8.13 13.22
CA HIS A 266 4.40 -9.13 12.15
C HIS A 266 3.92 -8.60 10.80
N TYR A 267 3.30 -7.42 10.77
CA TYR A 267 2.70 -6.86 9.56
C TYR A 267 3.13 -5.42 9.24
N ALA A 268 3.40 -4.57 10.24
CA ALA A 268 3.93 -3.23 10.01
C ALA A 268 5.47 -3.24 9.92
N ASP A 269 6.13 -3.94 10.82
CA ASP A 269 7.59 -4.09 10.85
C ASP A 269 8.06 -5.16 9.86
N ILE A 270 8.01 -4.81 8.58
CA ILE A 270 8.54 -5.61 7.48
C ILE A 270 9.39 -4.74 6.53
N PRO A 271 10.41 -5.30 5.85
CA PRO A 271 11.32 -4.51 5.03
C PRO A 271 10.62 -3.64 3.97
N SER A 272 9.61 -4.20 3.28
CA SER A 272 8.84 -3.47 2.26
C SER A 272 8.09 -2.22 2.76
N LEU A 273 7.91 -2.03 4.08
CA LEU A 273 7.27 -0.85 4.68
C LEU A 273 8.27 0.16 5.27
N ARG A 274 9.56 -0.15 5.30
CA ARG A 274 10.60 0.74 5.85
C ARG A 274 10.59 2.16 5.22
N PRO A 275 10.49 2.33 3.89
CA PRO A 275 10.44 3.66 3.31
C PRO A 275 9.26 4.51 3.79
N LEU A 276 8.11 3.88 4.11
CA LEU A 276 6.95 4.58 4.66
C LEU A 276 7.22 5.06 6.09
N HIS A 277 7.90 4.26 6.92
CA HIS A 277 8.27 4.67 8.28
C HIS A 277 9.34 5.77 8.27
N GLU A 278 10.35 5.64 7.40
CA GLU A 278 11.41 6.65 7.25
C GLU A 278 10.85 8.00 6.79
N ALA A 279 9.93 7.98 5.81
CA ALA A 279 9.22 9.18 5.39
C ALA A 279 8.42 9.79 6.54
N ALA A 280 7.67 9.00 7.31
CA ALA A 280 6.89 9.50 8.44
C ALA A 280 7.78 10.12 9.55
N VAL A 281 8.95 9.52 9.83
CA VAL A 281 9.92 10.09 10.77
C VAL A 281 10.49 11.41 10.25
N ALA A 282 10.88 11.46 8.96
CA ALA A 282 11.40 12.67 8.35
C ALA A 282 10.36 13.80 8.34
N GLU A 283 9.10 13.50 7.97
CA GLU A 283 7.98 14.44 8.01
C GLU A 283 7.74 14.95 9.44
N GLY A 284 7.69 14.05 10.44
CA GLY A 284 7.48 14.46 11.83
C GLY A 284 8.60 15.33 12.39
N LEU A 285 9.87 15.01 12.07
CA LEU A 285 11.02 15.83 12.46
C LEU A 285 11.02 17.19 11.76
N THR A 286 10.61 17.22 10.48
CA THR A 286 10.49 18.47 9.71
C THR A 286 9.42 19.36 10.32
N GLN A 287 8.24 18.82 10.62
CA GLN A 287 7.15 19.55 11.26
C GLN A 287 7.57 20.10 12.65
N ALA A 288 8.19 19.26 13.49
CA ALA A 288 8.66 19.69 14.80
C ALA A 288 9.69 20.83 14.71
N LEU A 289 10.56 20.79 13.69
CA LEU A 289 11.54 21.84 13.43
C LEU A 289 10.88 23.12 12.90
N GLU A 290 9.85 23.03 12.09
CA GLU A 290 9.08 24.20 11.62
C GLU A 290 8.35 24.89 12.77
N GLU A 291 7.73 24.12 13.65
CA GLU A 291 7.07 24.63 14.86
C GLU A 291 8.06 25.28 15.84
N ALA A 292 9.24 24.67 16.04
CA ALA A 292 10.26 25.20 16.93
C ALA A 292 10.98 26.46 16.41
N VAL A 293 10.93 26.71 15.09
CA VAL A 293 11.77 27.70 14.39
C VAL A 293 10.92 28.65 13.53
N GLN A 294 9.85 29.16 14.11
CA GLN A 294 9.00 30.16 13.46
C GLN A 294 9.65 31.54 13.44
N LEU A 295 9.98 32.01 12.25
CA LEU A 295 10.46 33.36 12.00
C LEU A 295 9.28 34.34 12.08
N ARG A 296 9.39 35.41 12.87
CA ARG A 296 8.35 36.45 12.92
C ARG A 296 8.65 37.54 11.91
N VAL A 297 7.75 37.72 10.94
CA VAL A 297 7.84 38.80 9.95
C VAL A 297 6.70 39.78 10.22
N ILE A 298 7.04 41.04 10.46
CA ILE A 298 6.11 42.09 10.87
C ILE A 298 6.09 43.16 9.77
N PRO A 299 5.05 43.18 8.91
CA PRO A 299 4.89 44.20 7.87
C PRO A 299 4.67 45.60 8.45
N PRO A 300 4.90 46.68 7.67
CA PRO A 300 4.86 48.06 8.16
C PRO A 300 3.51 48.44 8.80
N GLN A 301 2.39 47.98 8.23
CA GLN A 301 1.06 48.24 8.77
C GLN A 301 0.90 47.60 10.15
N ARG A 302 1.32 46.33 10.29
CA ARG A 302 1.27 45.63 11.58
C ARG A 302 2.23 46.25 12.59
N GLU A 303 3.42 46.63 12.16
CA GLU A 303 4.41 47.33 12.99
C GLU A 303 3.83 48.64 13.55
N ALA A 304 3.10 49.41 12.74
CA ALA A 304 2.44 50.64 13.17
C ALA A 304 1.31 50.40 14.18
N GLU A 305 0.50 49.34 13.99
CA GLU A 305 -0.54 48.94 14.94
C GLU A 305 0.06 48.51 16.29
N LEU A 306 1.10 47.66 16.25
CA LEU A 306 1.78 47.19 17.45
C LEU A 306 2.46 48.32 18.23
N ARG A 307 2.92 49.38 17.54
CA ARG A 307 3.44 50.58 18.22
C ARG A 307 2.37 51.37 18.98
N GLN A 308 1.10 51.24 18.63
CA GLN A 308 -0.01 51.91 19.32
C GLN A 308 -0.50 51.14 20.55
N ASP A 309 -0.26 49.83 20.60
CA ASP A 309 -0.64 48.95 21.70
C ASP A 309 0.53 48.06 22.14
N THR A 310 1.29 48.55 23.12
CA THR A 310 2.48 47.87 23.64
C THR A 310 2.16 46.55 24.34
N ALA A 311 0.94 46.38 24.88
CA ALA A 311 0.52 45.14 25.52
C ALA A 311 0.21 44.05 24.49
N ALA A 312 -0.48 44.42 23.40
CA ALA A 312 -0.67 43.52 22.26
C ALA A 312 0.67 43.14 21.61
N ALA A 313 1.59 44.10 21.46
CA ALA A 313 2.91 43.87 20.91
C ALA A 313 3.78 42.94 21.77
N ALA A 314 3.78 43.10 23.09
CA ALA A 314 4.48 42.20 24.01
C ALA A 314 3.98 40.75 23.85
N THR A 315 2.67 40.58 23.71
CA THR A 315 2.04 39.26 23.57
C THR A 315 2.36 38.59 22.24
N GLU A 316 2.25 39.31 21.11
CA GLU A 316 2.46 38.76 19.77
C GLU A 316 3.94 38.44 19.49
N LEU A 317 4.84 39.34 19.89
CA LEU A 317 6.28 39.15 19.74
C LEU A 317 6.84 38.20 20.80
N ASP A 318 6.06 37.95 21.86
CA ASP A 318 6.39 37.14 23.01
C ASP A 318 7.75 37.60 23.59
N VAL A 319 7.75 38.87 23.97
CA VAL A 319 8.81 39.62 24.66
C VAL A 319 8.27 40.16 25.97
N ARG A 320 9.17 40.54 26.88
CA ARG A 320 8.76 41.22 28.11
C ARG A 320 8.19 42.61 27.75
N PRO A 321 7.12 43.08 28.41
CA PRO A 321 6.49 44.37 28.11
C PRO A 321 7.47 45.56 28.11
N GLU A 322 8.46 45.53 29.01
CA GLU A 322 9.52 46.52 29.09
C GLU A 322 10.50 46.52 27.89
N GLU A 323 10.65 45.38 27.21
CA GLU A 323 11.55 45.21 26.06
C GLU A 323 10.87 45.50 24.73
N THR A 324 9.54 45.50 24.69
CA THR A 324 8.76 45.75 23.45
C THR A 324 9.20 47.01 22.74
N LYS A 325 9.39 48.11 23.48
CA LYS A 325 9.83 49.38 22.90
C LYS A 325 11.26 49.29 22.37
N MET A 326 12.17 48.67 23.14
CA MET A 326 13.57 48.47 22.73
C MET A 326 13.66 47.66 21.43
N LEU A 327 12.82 46.62 21.28
CA LEU A 327 12.76 45.83 20.06
C LEU A 327 12.24 46.65 18.87
N MET A 328 11.18 47.43 19.07
CA MET A 328 10.55 48.25 18.01
C MET A 328 11.39 49.45 17.58
N ASP A 329 12.18 50.00 18.50
CA ASP A 329 13.07 51.14 18.27
C ASP A 329 14.44 50.67 17.74
N GLY A 330 14.70 49.35 17.78
CA GLY A 330 15.86 48.73 17.15
C GLY A 330 17.08 48.57 18.05
N GLU A 331 16.93 48.74 19.36
CA GLU A 331 18.00 48.54 20.33
C GLU A 331 18.40 47.05 20.46
N MET A 332 17.50 46.14 20.09
CA MET A 332 17.70 44.68 20.14
C MET A 332 18.15 44.09 18.79
N ASP A 333 18.82 44.90 17.98
CA ASP A 333 19.18 44.54 16.62
C ASP A 333 20.44 43.70 16.48
N LEU A 334 20.31 42.65 15.68
CA LEU A 334 21.43 41.99 15.02
C LEU A 334 21.43 42.39 13.53
N TRP A 335 22.39 41.90 12.74
CA TRP A 335 22.50 42.32 11.34
C TRP A 335 21.27 41.95 10.50
N LEU A 336 20.86 40.67 10.49
CA LEU A 336 19.72 40.21 9.66
C LEU A 336 18.35 40.36 10.31
N SER A 337 18.27 40.49 11.64
CA SER A 337 17.00 40.49 12.38
C SER A 337 17.12 41.28 13.68
N SER A 338 15.99 41.63 14.28
CA SER A 338 15.96 41.95 15.71
C SER A 338 15.87 40.63 16.50
N CYS A 339 16.49 40.58 17.68
CA CYS A 339 16.53 39.38 18.51
C CYS A 339 15.70 39.62 19.77
N ARG A 340 14.64 38.84 19.97
CA ARG A 340 13.77 38.99 21.13
C ARG A 340 14.37 38.49 22.45
N ASP A 341 15.30 37.53 22.38
CA ASP A 341 15.94 36.94 23.56
C ASP A 341 17.29 36.31 23.16
N PHE A 342 18.38 37.03 23.44
CA PHE A 342 19.73 36.58 23.09
C PHE A 342 20.21 35.40 23.96
N PHE A 343 19.65 35.24 25.17
CA PHE A 343 20.07 34.21 26.14
C PHE A 343 19.18 32.97 26.12
N ASN A 344 18.16 32.93 25.27
CA ASN A 344 17.25 31.80 25.11
C ASN A 344 17.15 31.35 23.65
N SER A 345 18.31 31.22 22.99
CA SER A 345 18.38 30.73 21.61
C SER A 345 18.00 29.24 21.55
N PRO A 346 17.20 28.79 20.57
CA PRO A 346 16.91 27.36 20.35
C PRO A 346 18.15 26.56 19.92
N PHE A 347 19.29 27.21 19.67
CA PHE A 347 20.56 26.57 19.28
C PHE A 347 21.56 26.41 20.43
N GLY A 348 21.19 26.84 21.63
CA GLY A 348 22.04 26.80 22.81
C GLY A 348 21.30 26.34 24.05
N THR A 349 21.99 26.40 25.18
CA THR A 349 21.39 26.15 26.49
C THR A 349 20.72 27.43 26.98
N ALA A 350 19.47 27.35 27.44
CA ALA A 350 18.76 28.49 28.02
C ALA A 350 19.57 29.15 29.16
N GLY A 351 19.63 30.48 29.14
CA GLY A 351 20.43 31.30 30.05
C GLY A 351 21.87 31.56 29.58
N GLN A 352 22.32 30.94 28.47
CA GLN A 352 23.63 31.21 27.87
C GLN A 352 23.51 32.10 26.63
N ALA A 353 24.55 32.90 26.37
CA ALA A 353 24.64 33.71 25.16
C ALA A 353 24.46 32.84 23.91
N CYS A 354 23.75 33.36 22.89
CA CYS A 354 23.53 32.67 21.64
C CYS A 354 24.86 32.19 21.02
N PRO A 355 25.03 30.87 20.77
CA PRO A 355 26.30 30.32 20.30
C PRO A 355 26.44 30.36 18.78
N VAL A 356 25.39 30.77 18.06
CA VAL A 356 25.37 30.78 16.59
C VAL A 356 25.61 32.18 16.04
N PRO A 357 26.27 32.28 14.88
CA PRO A 357 26.52 33.55 14.21
C PRO A 357 25.23 34.17 13.62
N PHE A 358 25.30 35.47 13.32
CA PHE A 358 24.14 36.27 12.92
C PHE A 358 23.44 35.81 11.63
N TRP A 359 24.12 35.06 10.75
CA TRP A 359 23.52 34.55 9.51
C TRP A 359 22.53 33.40 9.76
N SER A 360 22.62 32.74 10.92
CA SER A 360 21.63 31.74 11.35
C SER A 360 20.35 32.37 11.91
N CYS A 361 20.28 33.70 12.06
CA CYS A 361 19.12 34.37 12.63
C CYS A 361 17.83 34.16 11.83
N LEU A 362 17.90 34.06 10.49
CA LEU A 362 16.70 33.82 9.67
C LEU A 362 16.08 32.43 9.88
N ASP A 363 16.82 31.53 10.50
CA ASP A 363 16.35 30.25 10.96
C ASP A 363 16.23 30.22 12.49
N CYS A 364 15.93 31.33 13.18
CA CYS A 364 15.79 31.37 14.64
C CYS A 364 14.36 31.79 15.05
N SER A 365 13.77 31.14 16.06
CA SER A 365 12.48 31.56 16.62
C SER A 365 12.53 32.89 17.39
N ASN A 366 13.73 33.35 17.75
CA ASN A 366 13.92 34.64 18.38
C ASN A 366 14.04 35.80 17.38
N ALA A 367 14.12 35.51 16.08
CA ALA A 367 14.28 36.53 15.06
C ALA A 367 12.94 37.19 14.72
N VAL A 368 12.97 38.53 14.73
CA VAL A 368 11.89 39.40 14.27
C VAL A 368 12.39 40.21 13.08
N ILE A 369 11.64 40.17 11.98
CA ILE A 369 11.96 40.87 10.73
C ILE A 369 10.93 41.97 10.50
N THR A 370 11.36 43.20 10.62
CA THR A 370 10.61 44.41 10.30
C THR A 370 11.15 45.04 9.00
N SER A 371 10.45 46.07 8.50
CA SER A 371 10.83 46.81 7.29
C SER A 371 12.29 47.28 7.30
N ARG A 372 12.76 47.79 8.45
CA ARG A 372 14.15 48.23 8.69
C ARG A 372 15.22 47.15 8.55
N LYS A 373 14.85 45.86 8.56
CA LYS A 373 15.78 44.74 8.36
C LYS A 373 15.94 44.32 6.91
N LEU A 374 15.03 44.76 6.03
CA LEU A 374 15.04 44.38 4.63
C LEU A 374 16.33 44.74 3.88
N PRO A 375 16.99 45.90 4.11
CA PRO A 375 18.24 46.19 3.41
C PRO A 375 19.32 45.12 3.67
N ALA A 376 19.49 44.69 4.93
CA ALA A 376 20.44 43.65 5.28
C ALA A 376 20.04 42.26 4.73
N VAL A 377 18.74 41.94 4.76
CA VAL A 377 18.21 40.70 4.18
C VAL A 377 18.43 40.64 2.67
N LEU A 378 18.24 41.75 1.96
CA LEU A 378 18.43 41.84 0.51
C LEU A 378 19.91 41.76 0.14
N ALA A 379 20.79 42.48 0.85
CA ALA A 379 22.24 42.35 0.66
C ALA A 379 22.73 40.91 0.88
N TYR A 380 22.16 40.23 1.89
CA TYR A 380 22.48 38.83 2.12
C TYR A 380 21.91 37.91 1.04
N LEU A 381 20.70 38.17 0.52
CA LEU A 381 20.15 37.41 -0.61
C LEU A 381 21.04 37.51 -1.85
N ASP A 382 21.54 38.71 -2.16
CA ASP A 382 22.44 38.91 -3.30
C ASP A 382 23.75 38.11 -3.10
N HIS A 383 24.31 38.12 -1.88
CA HIS A 383 25.44 37.25 -1.53
C HIS A 383 25.13 35.75 -1.69
N LEU A 384 23.93 35.29 -1.31
CA LEU A 384 23.52 33.90 -1.53
C LEU A 384 23.42 33.57 -3.02
N GLU A 385 22.94 34.49 -3.86
CA GLU A 385 22.90 34.29 -5.31
C GLU A 385 24.29 34.27 -5.94
N GLU A 386 25.25 35.05 -5.43
CA GLU A 386 26.66 34.96 -5.84
C GLU A 386 27.27 33.60 -5.47
N GLN A 387 27.08 33.11 -4.24
CA GLN A 387 27.56 31.79 -3.82
C GLN A 387 26.96 30.67 -4.68
N ARG A 388 25.70 30.82 -5.12
CA ARG A 388 25.03 29.86 -6.00
C ARG A 388 25.71 29.70 -7.36
N GLN A 389 26.41 30.74 -7.85
CA GLN A 389 27.19 30.66 -9.09
C GLN A 389 28.49 29.88 -8.93
N GLY A 390 29.04 29.85 -7.71
CA GLY A 390 30.31 29.16 -7.38
C GLY A 390 30.16 27.74 -6.84
N MET A 391 28.93 27.25 -6.63
CA MET A 391 28.63 25.95 -6.01
C MET A 391 27.82 25.03 -6.93
N SER A 392 27.90 23.71 -6.67
CA SER A 392 26.93 22.77 -7.24
C SER A 392 25.53 23.02 -6.66
N ALA A 393 24.49 22.70 -7.42
CA ALA A 393 23.11 22.85 -6.96
C ALA A 393 22.82 22.06 -5.66
N GLU A 394 23.39 20.86 -5.53
CA GLU A 394 23.26 20.02 -4.33
C GLU A 394 23.94 20.66 -3.11
N THR A 395 25.19 21.10 -3.26
CA THR A 395 25.93 21.78 -2.18
C THR A 395 25.22 23.06 -1.75
N PHE A 396 24.78 23.88 -2.70
CA PHE A 396 24.05 25.10 -2.40
C PHE A 396 22.75 24.82 -1.64
N SER A 397 21.98 23.82 -2.10
CA SER A 397 20.72 23.46 -1.44
C SER A 397 20.94 22.98 -0.01
N LEU A 398 22.02 22.24 0.26
CA LEU A 398 22.38 21.75 1.59
C LEU A 398 22.82 22.88 2.54
N VAL A 399 23.58 23.85 2.04
CA VAL A 399 24.19 24.89 2.87
C VAL A 399 23.27 26.11 3.00
N HIS A 400 22.78 26.64 1.88
CA HIS A 400 22.08 27.94 1.82
C HIS A 400 20.60 27.83 1.42
N GLY A 401 20.15 26.67 0.95
CA GLY A 401 18.84 26.48 0.32
C GLY A 401 17.67 26.95 1.20
N ARG A 402 17.67 26.55 2.48
CA ARG A 402 16.60 26.91 3.42
C ARG A 402 16.53 28.42 3.66
N THR A 403 17.67 29.04 3.96
CA THR A 403 17.75 30.47 4.26
C THR A 403 17.29 31.31 3.05
N ARG A 404 17.76 30.95 1.85
CA ARG A 404 17.30 31.57 0.60
C ARG A 404 15.80 31.42 0.40
N GLN A 405 15.27 30.21 0.58
CA GLN A 405 13.84 29.95 0.42
C GLN A 405 13.01 30.79 1.39
N ARG A 406 13.40 30.89 2.66
CA ARG A 406 12.72 31.75 3.64
C ARG A 406 12.67 33.21 3.20
N ILE A 407 13.78 33.75 2.70
CA ILE A 407 13.80 35.14 2.21
C ILE A 407 12.76 35.31 1.09
N LEU A 408 12.77 34.42 0.10
CA LEU A 408 11.93 34.54 -1.09
C LEU A 408 10.45 34.22 -0.86
N THR A 409 10.12 33.32 0.07
CA THR A 409 8.74 32.81 0.23
C THR A 409 8.05 33.28 1.50
N GLN A 410 8.79 33.72 2.53
CA GLN A 410 8.22 34.15 3.82
C GLN A 410 8.50 35.62 4.11
N ILE A 411 9.73 36.09 3.86
CA ILE A 411 10.12 37.46 4.22
C ILE A 411 9.63 38.45 3.16
N LEU A 412 10.18 38.40 1.94
CA LEU A 412 9.89 39.42 0.92
C LEU A 412 8.39 39.52 0.59
N PRO A 413 7.63 38.42 0.43
CA PRO A 413 6.21 38.52 0.11
C PRO A 413 5.35 39.18 1.20
N ALA A 414 5.86 39.32 2.43
CA ALA A 414 5.15 39.97 3.52
C ALA A 414 5.18 41.50 3.44
N PHE A 415 6.04 42.09 2.59
CA PHE A 415 6.21 43.53 2.48
C PHE A 415 5.68 44.08 1.15
N PRO A 416 5.13 45.32 1.12
CA PRO A 416 4.75 45.97 -0.12
C PRO A 416 5.95 46.21 -1.05
N ASP A 417 5.73 46.11 -2.36
CA ASP A 417 6.79 46.29 -3.38
C ASP A 417 7.55 47.62 -3.24
N ALA A 418 6.86 48.70 -2.86
CA ALA A 418 7.49 50.00 -2.64
C ALA A 418 8.55 49.95 -1.53
N VAL A 419 8.26 49.23 -0.43
CA VAL A 419 9.17 49.06 0.71
C VAL A 419 10.36 48.18 0.32
N ILE A 420 10.12 47.12 -0.46
CA ILE A 420 11.20 46.26 -0.99
C ILE A 420 12.12 47.07 -1.92
N THR A 421 11.54 47.91 -2.78
CA THR A 421 12.28 48.75 -3.73
C THR A 421 13.16 49.77 -3.00
N GLU A 422 12.63 50.45 -1.99
CA GLU A 422 13.39 51.36 -1.14
C GLU A 422 14.52 50.63 -0.39
N ALA A 423 14.20 49.47 0.22
CA ALA A 423 15.19 48.67 0.92
C ALA A 423 16.32 48.17 -0.01
N ARG A 424 15.99 47.85 -1.27
CA ARG A 424 16.96 47.43 -2.28
C ARG A 424 17.91 48.58 -2.64
N ALA A 425 17.39 49.79 -2.83
CA ALA A 425 18.22 50.97 -3.09
C ALA A 425 19.21 51.24 -1.93
N ILE A 426 18.80 51.01 -0.68
CA ILE A 426 19.69 51.12 0.49
C ILE A 426 20.75 49.99 0.50
N ALA A 427 20.33 48.76 0.19
CA ALA A 427 21.23 47.61 0.12
C ALA A 427 22.35 47.82 -0.92
N GLU A 428 22.00 48.31 -2.12
CA GLU A 428 22.93 48.60 -3.21
C GLU A 428 23.93 49.72 -2.90
N ALA A 429 23.56 50.66 -2.02
CA ALA A 429 24.45 51.73 -1.56
C ALA A 429 25.45 51.27 -0.47
N THR A 430 25.26 50.07 0.08
CA THR A 430 26.14 49.49 1.10
C THR A 430 27.20 48.62 0.40
N SER A 431 28.48 48.75 0.78
CA SER A 431 29.58 47.97 0.19
C SER A 431 29.28 46.45 0.19
N PRO A 432 29.82 45.69 -0.79
CA PRO A 432 29.65 44.24 -0.83
C PRO A 432 30.07 43.60 0.50
N LEU A 433 29.45 42.46 0.82
CA LEU A 433 29.77 41.70 2.03
C LEU A 433 31.11 40.97 1.88
N GLU A 434 32.22 41.72 1.93
CA GLU A 434 33.56 41.26 1.57
C GLU A 434 34.20 40.28 2.59
N ASN A 435 33.54 40.02 3.73
CA ASN A 435 34.11 39.23 4.83
C ASN A 435 33.21 38.10 5.35
N LEU A 436 32.24 37.64 4.53
CA LEU A 436 31.43 36.47 4.87
C LEU A 436 32.12 35.19 4.38
N PRO A 437 32.38 34.18 5.25
CA PRO A 437 32.92 32.90 4.84
C PRO A 437 32.11 32.24 3.69
N PRO A 438 32.72 31.46 2.80
CA PRO A 438 32.00 30.80 1.70
C PRO A 438 31.17 29.59 2.14
N LEU A 439 31.35 29.07 3.37
CA LEU A 439 30.64 27.90 3.92
C LEU A 439 29.71 28.29 5.09
N LEU A 440 28.88 29.30 4.87
CA LEU A 440 27.90 29.79 5.86
C LEU A 440 26.59 29.03 5.74
N GLY A 441 26.55 27.79 6.22
CA GLY A 441 25.30 27.07 6.19
C GLY A 441 24.30 27.48 7.26
N GLY A 442 23.02 27.23 6.96
CA GLY A 442 21.96 27.21 7.96
C GLY A 442 22.17 26.08 8.99
N ILE A 443 21.33 26.03 10.02
CA ILE A 443 21.41 25.01 11.07
C ILE A 443 21.42 23.62 10.42
N GLY A 444 22.54 22.90 10.58
CA GLY A 444 22.78 21.58 9.99
C GLY A 444 24.07 21.46 9.17
N SER A 445 24.76 22.56 8.84
CA SER A 445 26.00 22.54 8.05
C SER A 445 27.28 22.28 8.85
N ARG A 446 27.19 21.67 10.04
CA ARG A 446 28.42 21.32 10.79
C ARG A 446 29.16 20.23 10.01
N GLN A 447 30.39 20.55 9.59
CA GLN A 447 31.41 19.52 9.34
C GLN A 447 31.71 18.77 10.62
#